data_AF-A0A960SIN5-F1
#
_entry.id   AF-A0A960SIN5-F1
#
_cell.length_a   1.000
_cell.length_b   1.000
_cell.length_c   1.000
_cell.angle_alpha   90.00
_cell.angle_beta   90.00
_cell.angle_gamma   90.00
#
_symmetry.space_group_name_H-M   'P 1'
#
loop_
_entity.id
_entity.type
_entity.pdbx_description
1 polymer ?
#
loop_
_entity_poly.entity_id
_entity_poly.type
_entity_poly.pdbx_seq_one_letter_code
_entity_poly.pdbx_strand_id
1 'polypeptide(L)'
;DALPEVVEAVKRKIPVMVDSGFRRGTDIFKALALGATAVGIGRPYMWGLAAFGQQGVERVLEILRLELELAMMSTGARSLAEIKPASIGKH
;
A
#
# COMPACT_ATOMS: atom_id res chain seq x y z
N ASP A 1 7.16 -10.43 2.53
CA ASP A 1 8.00 -11.43 3.24
C ASP A 1 9.06 -10.79 4.12
N ALA A 2 9.97 -9.96 3.59
CA ALA A 2 11.00 -9.30 4.44
C ALA A 2 10.46 -8.16 5.34
N LEU A 3 9.34 -7.53 4.98
CA LEU A 3 8.81 -6.35 5.67
C LEU A 3 8.59 -6.55 7.19
N PRO A 4 7.95 -7.62 7.68
CA PRO A 4 7.68 -7.77 9.11
C PRO A 4 8.94 -7.84 9.97
N GLU A 5 10.00 -8.51 9.47
CA GLU A 5 11.29 -8.60 10.16
C GLU A 5 11.93 -7.22 10.33
N VAL A 6 11.91 -6.40 9.28
CA VAL A 6 12.43 -5.03 9.30
C VAL A 6 11.62 -4.15 10.25
N VAL A 7 10.28 -4.23 10.20
CA VAL A 7 9.39 -3.45 11.08
C VAL A 7 9.66 -3.78 12.55
N GLU A 8 9.83 -5.06 12.88
CA GLU A 8 10.11 -5.52 14.23
C GLU A 8 11.48 -5.03 14.71
N ALA A 9 12.52 -5.11 13.87
CA ALA A 9 13.84 -4.61 14.21
C ALA A 9 13.85 -3.09 14.48
N VAL A 10 13.07 -2.32 13.73
CA VAL A 10 12.96 -0.86 13.85
C VAL A 10 12.16 -0.41 15.08
N LYS A 11 11.26 -1.25 15.60
CA LYS A 11 10.41 -0.94 16.77
C LYS A 11 9.66 0.40 16.65
N ARG A 12 9.21 0.72 15.43
CA ARG A 12 8.51 1.98 15.07
C ARG A 12 9.25 3.27 15.43
N LYS A 13 10.57 3.23 15.65
CA LYS A 13 11.37 4.42 15.96
C LYS A 13 11.59 5.33 14.76
N ILE A 14 11.54 4.78 13.55
CA ILE A 14 11.61 5.50 12.28
C ILE A 14 10.55 4.95 11.31
N PRO A 15 10.06 5.77 10.36
CA PRO A 15 9.18 5.30 9.29
C PRO A 15 9.83 4.18 8.47
N VAL A 16 9.05 3.15 8.14
CA VAL A 16 9.47 2.06 7.24
C VAL A 16 8.69 2.16 5.95
N MET A 17 9.38 2.30 4.82
CA MET A 17 8.78 2.33 3.49
C MET A 17 9.13 1.04 2.75
N VAL A 18 8.22 0.57 1.88
CA VAL A 18 8.44 -0.64 1.07
C VAL A 18 7.96 -0.43 -0.37
N ASP A 19 8.73 -0.90 -1.33
CA ASP A 19 8.34 -1.02 -2.74
C ASP A 19 8.76 -2.42 -3.21
N SER A 20 8.31 -2.81 -4.40
CA SER A 20 8.51 -4.05 -5.16
C SER A 20 7.21 -4.82 -5.34
N GLY A 21 6.44 -4.41 -6.34
CA GLY A 21 5.33 -5.22 -6.86
C GLY A 21 3.92 -4.78 -6.49
N PHE A 22 3.73 -3.62 -5.85
CA PHE A 22 2.42 -3.06 -5.56
C PHE A 22 1.62 -2.77 -6.84
N ARG A 23 0.49 -3.45 -7.04
CA ARG A 23 -0.38 -3.30 -8.23
C ARG A 23 -1.84 -3.08 -7.90
N ARG A 24 -2.25 -3.40 -6.67
CA ARG A 24 -3.63 -3.27 -6.19
C ARG A 24 -3.68 -2.52 -4.88
N GLY A 25 -4.82 -1.89 -4.58
CA GLY A 25 -5.06 -1.27 -3.27
C GLY A 25 -4.99 -2.26 -2.10
N THR A 26 -5.31 -3.54 -2.32
CA THR A 26 -5.16 -4.61 -1.31
C THR A 26 -3.70 -4.96 -1.02
N ASP A 27 -2.78 -4.78 -1.98
CA ASP A 27 -1.34 -4.93 -1.72
C ASP A 27 -0.87 -3.85 -0.75
N ILE A 28 -1.31 -2.60 -1.00
CA ILE A 28 -1.03 -1.44 -0.13
C ILE A 28 -1.60 -1.68 1.26
N PHE A 29 -2.85 -2.10 1.35
CA PHE A 29 -3.53 -2.41 2.61
C PHE A 29 -2.75 -3.44 3.43
N LYS A 30 -2.30 -4.54 2.79
CA LYS A 30 -1.50 -5.58 3.46
C LYS A 30 -0.17 -5.03 3.96
N ALA A 31 0.55 -4.22 3.18
CA ALA A 31 1.80 -3.64 3.63
C ALA A 31 1.61 -2.71 4.84
N LEU A 32 0.56 -1.89 4.84
CA LEU A 32 0.20 -1.05 5.99
C LEU A 32 -0.18 -1.90 7.21
N ALA A 33 -0.95 -2.96 7.02
CA ALA A 33 -1.30 -3.91 8.08
C ALA A 33 -0.07 -4.61 8.68
N LEU A 34 0.95 -4.86 7.86
CA LEU A 34 2.24 -5.42 8.27
C LEU A 34 3.20 -4.37 8.88
N GLY A 35 2.77 -3.11 8.99
CA GLY A 35 3.49 -2.06 9.72
C GLY A 35 4.34 -1.13 8.86
N ALA A 36 4.24 -1.20 7.52
CA ALA A 36 4.80 -0.15 6.68
C ALA A 36 4.10 1.19 6.97
N THR A 37 4.86 2.28 6.89
CA THR A 37 4.36 3.66 6.97
C THR A 37 3.84 4.13 5.62
N ALA A 38 4.51 3.73 4.52
CA ALA A 38 4.12 4.05 3.17
C ALA A 38 4.64 3.00 2.19
N VAL A 39 4.06 2.98 0.99
CA VAL A 39 4.51 2.11 -0.10
C VAL A 39 5.00 2.93 -1.28
N GLY A 40 6.00 2.42 -1.98
CA GLY A 40 6.41 2.93 -3.28
C GLY A 40 5.67 2.22 -4.41
N ILE A 41 5.52 2.91 -5.54
CA ILE A 41 5.16 2.32 -6.82
C ILE A 41 6.19 2.75 -7.85
N GLY A 42 6.64 1.85 -8.72
CA GLY A 42 7.56 2.16 -9.82
C GLY A 42 6.88 2.03 -11.19
N ARG A 43 6.93 0.81 -11.73
CA ARG A 43 6.38 0.49 -13.07
C ARG A 43 4.96 1.00 -13.35
N PRO A 44 3.98 0.93 -12.42
CA PRO A 44 2.62 1.36 -12.71
C PRO A 44 2.50 2.82 -13.19
N TYR A 45 3.15 3.77 -12.52
CA TYR A 45 3.06 5.16 -12.96
C TYR A 45 3.79 5.38 -14.29
N MET A 46 4.87 4.64 -14.57
CA MET A 46 5.57 4.71 -15.86
C MET A 46 4.69 4.19 -17.01
N TRP A 47 3.88 3.16 -16.77
CA TRP A 47 2.92 2.68 -17.75
C TRP A 47 1.82 3.71 -18.03
N GLY A 48 1.32 4.37 -16.98
CA GLY A 48 0.39 5.50 -17.13
C GLY A 48 1.01 6.63 -17.95
N LEU A 49 2.26 7.01 -17.62
CA LEU A 49 3.01 8.03 -18.33
C LEU A 49 3.16 7.71 -19.83
N ALA A 50 3.51 6.46 -20.16
CA ALA A 50 3.69 6.03 -21.53
C ALA A 50 2.36 5.97 -22.33
N ALA A 51 1.25 5.66 -21.67
CA ALA A 51 -0.04 5.52 -22.33
C ALA A 51 -0.74 6.86 -22.60
N PHE A 52 -0.78 7.75 -21.60
CA PHE A 52 -1.57 8.99 -21.65
C PHE A 52 -0.87 10.18 -20.95
N GLY A 53 0.46 10.16 -20.86
CA GLY A 53 1.22 11.24 -20.22
C GLY A 53 0.83 11.44 -18.76
N GLN A 54 0.76 12.70 -18.32
CA GLN A 54 0.37 13.06 -16.96
C GLN A 54 -1.00 12.48 -16.55
N GLN A 55 -1.99 12.51 -17.44
CA GLN A 55 -3.33 11.99 -17.14
C GLN A 55 -3.30 10.49 -16.84
N GLY A 56 -2.42 9.74 -17.51
CA GLY A 56 -2.23 8.32 -17.23
C GLY A 56 -1.58 8.06 -15.88
N VAL A 57 -0.63 8.91 -15.46
CA VAL A 57 -0.03 8.86 -14.11
C VAL A 57 -1.09 9.12 -13.05
N GLU A 58 -1.86 10.19 -13.20
CA GLU A 58 -2.95 10.56 -12.29
C GLU A 58 -3.98 9.44 -12.18
N ARG A 59 -4.37 8.83 -13.32
CA ARG A 59 -5.31 7.73 -13.34
C ARG A 59 -4.81 6.49 -12.59
N VAL A 60 -3.52 6.16 -12.70
CA VAL A 60 -2.93 5.05 -11.95
C VAL A 60 -2.98 5.32 -10.44
N LEU A 61 -2.61 6.53 -10.02
CA LEU A 61 -2.66 6.92 -8.61
C LEU A 61 -4.09 6.91 -8.07
N GLU A 62 -5.06 7.39 -8.85
CA GLU A 62 -6.47 7.39 -8.50
C GLU A 62 -7.01 5.96 -8.32
N ILE A 63 -6.72 5.05 -9.25
CA ILE A 63 -7.15 3.64 -9.16
C ILE A 63 -6.61 3.00 -7.88
N LEU A 64 -5.32 3.17 -7.59
CA LEU A 64 -4.72 2.60 -6.37
C LEU A 64 -5.33 3.18 -5.10
N ARG A 65 -5.64 4.48 -5.09
CA ARG A 65 -6.33 5.14 -3.96
C ARG A 65 -7.73 4.57 -3.76
N LEU A 66 -8.52 4.48 -4.82
CA LEU A 66 -9.89 3.96 -4.78
C LEU A 66 -9.92 2.49 -4.33
N GLU A 67 -9.01 1.66 -4.83
CA GLU A 67 -8.93 0.26 -4.40
C GLU A 67 -8.51 0.13 -2.93
N LEU A 68 -7.62 1.00 -2.43
CA LEU A 68 -7.25 1.02 -1.01
C LEU A 68 -8.46 1.41 -0.15
N GLU A 69 -9.21 2.44 -0.56
CA GLU A 69 -10.45 2.84 0.12
C GLU A 69 -11.48 1.72 0.14
N LEU A 70 -11.67 1.00 -0.98
CA LEU A 70 -12.55 -0.16 -1.05
C LEU A 70 -12.12 -1.29 -0.09
N ALA A 71 -10.82 -1.55 0.02
CA ALA A 71 -10.28 -2.53 0.97
C ALA A 71 -10.51 -2.09 2.44
N MET A 72 -10.32 -0.80 2.73
CA MET A 72 -10.60 -0.21 4.04
C MET A 72 -12.08 -0.31 4.42
N MET A 73 -12.99 0.04 3.50
CA MET A 73 -14.43 -0.11 3.70
C MET A 73 -14.84 -1.56 3.95
N SER A 74 -14.28 -2.49 3.17
CA SER A 74 -14.58 -3.92 3.27
C SER A 74 -14.07 -4.57 4.56
N THR A 75 -13.08 -3.95 5.22
CA THR A 75 -12.47 -4.43 6.48
C THR A 75 -12.89 -3.60 7.69
N GLY A 76 -13.73 -2.57 7.49
CA GLY A 76 -14.21 -1.68 8.55
C GLY A 76 -13.18 -0.67 9.08
N ALA A 77 -12.04 -0.49 8.40
CA ALA A 77 -11.02 0.47 8.79
C ALA A 77 -11.41 1.89 8.32
N ARG A 78 -11.76 2.79 9.24
CA ARG A 78 -12.19 4.17 8.92
C ARG A 78 -11.03 5.14 8.68
N SER A 79 -9.82 4.73 9.04
CA SER A 79 -8.59 5.49 8.84
C SER A 79 -7.42 4.54 8.66
N LEU A 80 -6.30 5.04 8.12
CA LEU A 80 -5.07 4.25 8.00
C LEU A 80 -4.57 3.73 9.36
N ALA A 81 -4.82 4.46 10.45
CA ALA A 81 -4.46 4.06 11.81
C ALA A 81 -5.27 2.86 12.33
N GLU A 82 -6.43 2.56 11.72
CA GLU A 82 -7.24 1.39 12.07
C GLU A 82 -6.80 0.12 11.33
N ILE A 83 -5.91 0.23 10.33
CA ILE A 83 -5.36 -0.92 9.62
C ILE A 83 -4.34 -1.63 10.53
N LYS A 84 -4.61 -2.89 10.87
CA LYS A 84 -3.84 -3.66 11.86
C LYS A 84 -3.46 -5.04 11.31
N PRO A 85 -2.47 -5.74 11.90
CA PRO A 85 -2.19 -7.13 11.55
C PRO A 85 -3.42 -8.06 11.63
N ALA A 86 -4.37 -7.75 12.53
CA ALA A 86 -5.63 -8.50 12.65
C ALA A 86 -6.60 -8.30 11.47
N SER A 87 -6.37 -7.29 10.62
CA SER A 87 -7.19 -7.02 9.42
C SER A 87 -6.90 -7.97 8.26
N ILE A 88 -5.87 -8.82 8.36
CA ILE A 88 -5.46 -9.77 7.32
C ILE A 88 -5.43 -11.20 7.88
N GLY A 89 -5.71 -12.19 7.02
CA GLY A 89 -5.63 -13.59 7.40
C GLY A 89 -4.19 -14.02 7.70
N LYS A 90 -4.02 -14.98 8.64
CA LYS A 90 -2.72 -15.61 8.91
C LYS A 90 -2.49 -16.70 7.88
N HIS A 91 -1.46 -16.53 7.05
CA HIS A 91 -0.82 -17.61 6.28
C HIS A 91 0.66 -17.58 6.61
#